data_AF-A0A3S1AFR8-F1
#
_entry.id   AF-A0A3S1AFR8-F1
#
_cell.length_a   1.000
_cell.length_b   1.000
_cell.length_c   1.000
_cell.angle_alpha   90.00
_cell.angle_beta   90.00
_cell.angle_gamma   90.00
#
_symmetry.space_group_name_H-M   'P 1'
#
loop_
_entity.id
_entity.type
_entity.pdbx_description
1 polymer ?
#
loop_
_entity_poly.entity_id
_entity_poly.type
_entity_poly.pdbx_seq_one_letter_code
_entity_poly.pdbx_strand_id
1 'polypeptide(L)'
;MRTIHDLKQLYEVDDSQWLEETIKLLKNQQFQDLDLENLIEELEELGKRDKSGVASLLEQIIRHLLLFQFWTSEHENNGVHWQSEIYTFRVQLNRRLKYKFA
;
A
#
# COMPACT_ATOMS: atom_id res chain seq x y z
N MET A 1 6.49 -16.03 29.26
CA MET A 1 7.27 -15.21 28.30
C MET A 1 6.90 -15.74 26.93
N ARG A 2 6.36 -14.91 26.03
CA ARG A 2 6.09 -15.35 24.65
C ARG A 2 7.42 -15.62 23.96
N THR A 3 7.49 -16.70 23.22
CA THR A 3 8.66 -17.10 22.44
C THR A 3 8.53 -16.61 21.01
N ILE A 4 9.64 -16.57 20.27
CA ILE A 4 9.64 -16.26 18.83
C ILE A 4 8.67 -17.16 18.06
N HIS A 5 8.51 -18.43 18.50
CA HIS A 5 7.59 -19.37 17.90
C HIS A 5 6.12 -18.93 18.04
N ASP A 6 5.74 -18.40 19.21
CA ASP A 6 4.39 -17.87 19.44
C ASP A 6 4.13 -16.65 18.56
N LEU A 7 5.14 -15.81 18.34
CA LEU A 7 5.06 -14.67 17.43
C LEU A 7 4.84 -15.14 15.98
N LYS A 8 5.60 -16.14 15.52
CA LYS A 8 5.43 -16.71 14.17
C LYS A 8 4.03 -17.28 13.94
N GLN A 9 3.44 -17.94 14.95
CA GLN A 9 2.06 -18.41 14.83
C GLN A 9 1.05 -17.26 14.78
N LEU A 10 1.31 -16.19 15.53
CA LEU A 10 0.51 -14.97 15.51
C LEU A 10 0.49 -14.34 14.11
N TYR A 11 1.63 -14.30 13.41
CA TYR A 11 1.69 -13.78 12.03
C TYR A 11 0.71 -14.50 11.08
N GLU A 12 0.62 -15.83 11.19
CA GLU A 12 -0.24 -16.66 10.32
C GLU A 12 -1.74 -16.56 10.66
N VAL A 13 -2.08 -16.29 11.91
CA VAL A 13 -3.46 -16.40 12.43
C VAL A 13 -4.10 -15.04 12.71
N ASP A 14 -3.31 -14.05 13.13
CA ASP A 14 -3.73 -12.68 13.48
C ASP A 14 -2.56 -11.71 13.28
N ASP A 15 -2.36 -11.31 12.02
CA ASP A 15 -1.32 -10.39 11.56
C ASP A 15 -1.37 -9.02 12.27
N SER A 16 -2.57 -8.53 12.60
CA SER A 16 -2.77 -7.29 13.35
C SER A 16 -2.22 -7.41 14.77
N GLN A 17 -2.52 -8.50 15.48
CA GLN A 17 -1.99 -8.74 16.82
C GLN A 17 -0.47 -8.99 16.79
N TRP A 18 0.03 -9.71 15.78
CA TRP A 18 1.47 -9.87 15.56
C TRP A 18 2.18 -8.52 15.42
N LEU A 19 1.63 -7.58 14.64
CA LEU A 19 2.21 -6.27 14.41
C LEU A 19 2.28 -5.45 15.70
N GLU A 20 1.22 -5.46 16.50
CA GLU A 20 1.20 -4.77 17.80
C GLU A 20 2.28 -5.28 18.75
N GLU A 21 2.44 -6.60 18.84
CA GLU A 21 3.44 -7.23 19.72
C GLU A 21 4.87 -6.97 19.20
N THR A 22 5.08 -7.05 17.88
CA THR A 22 6.35 -6.71 17.23
C THR A 22 6.75 -5.25 17.50
N ILE A 23 5.80 -4.31 17.44
CA ILE A 23 6.03 -2.89 17.80
C ILE A 23 6.39 -2.74 19.28
N LYS A 24 5.73 -3.47 20.19
CA LYS A 24 6.05 -3.43 21.62
C LYS A 24 7.48 -3.91 21.88
N LEU A 25 7.89 -5.02 21.25
CA LEU A 25 9.25 -5.56 21.38
C LEU A 25 10.31 -4.58 20.84
N LEU A 26 10.05 -3.96 19.68
CA LEU A 26 10.93 -2.93 19.11
C LEU A 26 11.08 -1.72 20.04
N LYS A 27 9.98 -1.20 20.61
CA LYS A 27 10.01 -0.07 21.54
C LYS A 27 10.79 -0.37 22.82
N ASN A 28 10.72 -1.62 23.29
CA ASN A 28 11.44 -2.08 24.47
C ASN A 28 12.87 -2.58 24.16
N GLN A 29 13.33 -2.47 22.91
CA GLN A 29 14.66 -2.93 22.46
C GLN A 29 14.92 -4.43 22.72
N GLN A 30 13.85 -5.24 22.75
CA GLN A 30 13.91 -6.68 23.00
C GLN A 30 14.17 -7.46 21.71
N PHE A 31 15.30 -7.20 21.06
CA PHE A 31 15.59 -7.74 19.73
C PHE A 31 15.72 -9.26 19.68
N GLN A 32 16.08 -9.90 20.80
CA GLN A 32 16.22 -11.37 20.88
C GLN A 32 14.89 -12.11 20.77
N ASP A 33 13.75 -11.43 21.00
CA ASP A 33 12.42 -12.02 20.99
C ASP A 33 11.66 -11.69 19.69
N LEU A 34 12.30 -10.97 18.77
CA LEU A 34 11.70 -10.57 17.49
C LEU A 34 11.66 -11.71 16.50
N ASP A 35 10.55 -11.77 15.78
CA ASP A 35 10.40 -12.55 14.58
C ASP A 35 10.96 -11.77 13.37
N LEU A 36 12.29 -11.78 13.26
CA LEU A 36 13.01 -11.01 12.24
C LEU A 36 12.68 -11.44 10.82
N GLU A 37 12.33 -12.71 10.60
CA GLU A 37 12.02 -13.25 9.27
C GLU A 37 10.74 -12.61 8.72
N ASN A 38 9.64 -12.72 9.45
CA ASN A 38 8.36 -12.13 9.06
C ASN A 38 8.41 -10.59 9.07
N LEU A 39 9.21 -9.98 9.95
CA LEU A 39 9.42 -8.53 9.94
C LEU A 39 10.16 -8.06 8.68
N ILE A 40 11.17 -8.79 8.21
CA ILE A 40 11.86 -8.46 6.96
C ILE A 40 10.90 -8.63 5.78
N GLU A 41 10.14 -9.73 5.74
CA GLU A 41 9.13 -9.97 4.70
C GLU A 41 8.12 -8.82 4.63
N GLU A 42 7.52 -8.43 5.75
CA GLU A 42 6.57 -7.31 5.79
C GLU A 42 7.18 -5.98 5.31
N LEU A 43 8.45 -5.71 5.64
CA LEU A 43 9.15 -4.52 5.17
C LEU A 43 9.41 -4.55 3.64
N GLU A 44 9.77 -5.70 3.10
CA GLU A 44 9.93 -5.91 1.65
C GLU A 44 8.59 -5.79 0.92
N GLU A 45 7.54 -6.38 1.50
CA GLU A 45 6.17 -6.30 1.01
C GLU A 45 5.64 -4.87 1.03
N LEU A 46 5.88 -4.11 2.09
CA LEU A 46 5.57 -2.67 2.16
C LEU A 46 6.25 -1.90 1.01
N GLY A 47 7.51 -2.26 0.69
CA GLY A 47 8.22 -1.74 -0.47
C GLY A 47 7.51 -2.07 -1.79
N LYS A 48 7.04 -3.31 -1.94
CA LYS A 48 6.37 -3.83 -3.15
C LYS A 48 4.95 -3.31 -3.32
N ARG A 49 4.13 -3.28 -2.25
CA ARG A 49 2.76 -2.73 -2.21
C ARG A 49 2.72 -1.27 -2.62
N ASP A 50 3.75 -0.50 -2.30
CA ASP A 50 3.82 0.89 -2.73
C ASP A 50 4.19 1.04 -4.21
N LYS A 51 5.10 0.20 -4.72
CA LYS A 51 5.38 0.16 -6.17
C LYS A 51 4.15 -0.27 -6.97
N SER A 52 3.42 -1.29 -6.51
CA SER A 52 2.19 -1.74 -7.16
C SER A 52 1.07 -0.70 -7.04
N GLY A 53 0.97 0.02 -5.91
CA GLY A 53 0.03 1.13 -5.75
C GLY A 53 0.28 2.28 -6.72
N VAL A 54 1.54 2.63 -6.98
CA VAL A 54 1.91 3.62 -8.01
C VAL A 54 1.55 3.12 -9.41
N ALA A 55 1.86 1.86 -9.74
CA ALA A 55 1.53 1.27 -11.03
C ALA A 55 0.01 1.22 -11.27
N SER A 56 -0.77 0.83 -10.26
CA SER A 56 -2.23 0.78 -10.29
C SER A 56 -2.84 2.17 -10.54
N LEU A 57 -2.33 3.22 -9.86
CA LEU A 57 -2.78 4.59 -10.10
C LEU A 57 -2.46 5.08 -11.51
N LEU A 58 -1.28 4.74 -12.05
CA LEU A 58 -0.92 5.05 -13.43
C LEU A 58 -1.85 4.34 -14.43
N GLU A 59 -2.14 3.05 -14.22
CA GLU A 59 -3.09 2.31 -15.05
C GLU A 59 -4.47 2.98 -15.05
N GLN A 60 -4.98 3.39 -13.87
CA GLN A 60 -6.26 4.08 -13.76
C GLN A 60 -6.25 5.42 -14.50
N ILE A 61 -5.18 6.22 -14.37
CA ILE A 61 -5.05 7.50 -15.09
C ILE A 61 -5.08 7.25 -16.61
N ILE A 62 -4.28 6.31 -17.11
CA ILE A 62 -4.21 5.98 -18.54
C ILE A 62 -5.57 5.51 -19.04
N ARG A 63 -6.24 4.61 -18.32
CA ARG A 63 -7.57 4.11 -18.65
C ARG A 63 -8.57 5.25 -18.82
N HIS A 64 -8.66 6.16 -17.85
CA HIS A 64 -9.61 7.26 -17.89
C HIS A 64 -9.27 8.29 -18.98
N LEU A 65 -7.99 8.52 -19.26
CA LEU A 65 -7.58 9.34 -20.41
C LEU A 65 -8.03 8.72 -21.74
N LEU A 66 -7.93 7.39 -21.88
CA LEU A 66 -8.40 6.69 -23.07
C LEU A 66 -9.94 6.74 -23.20
N LEU A 67 -10.67 6.52 -22.11
CA LEU A 67 -12.15 6.67 -22.10
C LEU A 67 -12.54 8.09 -22.51
N PHE A 68 -11.89 9.10 -21.91
CA PHE A 68 -12.16 10.50 -22.19
C PHE A 68 -11.85 10.89 -23.63
N GLN A 69 -10.73 10.42 -24.20
CA GLN A 69 -10.31 10.81 -25.55
C GLN A 69 -11.08 10.07 -26.65
N PHE A 70 -11.42 8.81 -26.44
CA PHE A 70 -11.90 7.93 -27.52
C PHE A 70 -13.38 7.53 -27.38
N TRP A 71 -13.96 7.57 -26.19
CA TRP A 71 -15.37 7.23 -25.98
C TRP A 71 -16.28 8.45 -26.08
N THR A 72 -16.28 9.06 -27.25
CA THR A 72 -16.97 10.34 -27.51
C THR A 72 -18.48 10.27 -27.29
N SER A 73 -19.12 9.12 -27.52
CA SER A 73 -20.57 8.95 -27.31
C SER A 73 -20.99 9.05 -25.84
N GLU A 74 -20.11 8.67 -24.91
CA GLU A 74 -20.39 8.68 -23.47
C GLU A 74 -19.84 9.92 -22.78
N HIS A 75 -19.16 10.80 -23.52
CA HIS A 75 -18.47 11.95 -22.98
C HIS A 75 -19.42 12.96 -22.33
N GLU A 76 -20.62 13.18 -22.89
CA GLU A 76 -21.60 14.11 -22.30
C GLU A 76 -22.07 13.65 -20.92
N ASN A 77 -22.22 12.34 -20.73
CA ASN A 77 -22.71 11.76 -19.47
C ASN A 77 -21.57 11.56 -18.44
N ASN A 78 -20.39 11.13 -18.91
CA ASN A 78 -19.33 10.62 -18.04
C ASN A 78 -18.06 11.48 -18.05
N GLY A 79 -17.91 12.43 -18.98
CA GLY A 79 -16.68 13.20 -19.15
C GLY A 79 -16.26 13.97 -17.91
N VAL A 80 -17.21 14.60 -17.20
CA VAL A 80 -16.95 15.32 -15.93
C VAL A 80 -16.46 14.36 -14.84
N HIS A 81 -17.05 13.16 -14.77
CA HIS A 81 -16.66 12.14 -13.80
C HIS A 81 -15.24 11.65 -14.06
N TRP A 82 -14.94 11.25 -15.31
CA TRP A 82 -13.59 10.80 -15.68
C TRP A 82 -12.53 11.87 -15.44
N GLN A 83 -12.81 13.14 -15.71
CA GLN A 83 -11.89 14.24 -15.39
C GLN A 83 -11.62 14.37 -13.89
N SER A 84 -12.66 14.24 -13.06
CA SER A 84 -12.56 14.26 -11.61
C SER A 84 -11.73 13.09 -11.07
N GLU A 85 -11.93 11.89 -11.62
CA GLU A 85 -11.16 10.69 -11.28
C GLU A 85 -9.69 10.84 -11.68
N ILE A 86 -9.41 11.32 -12.91
CA ILE A 86 -8.03 11.62 -13.35
C ILE A 86 -7.35 12.59 -12.39
N TYR A 87 -8.02 13.67 -12.00
CA TYR A 87 -7.46 14.63 -11.03
C TYR A 87 -7.16 13.95 -9.69
N THR A 88 -8.11 13.18 -9.17
CA THR A 88 -7.98 12.47 -7.90
C THR A 88 -6.82 11.47 -7.91
N PHE A 89 -6.72 10.64 -8.94
CA PHE A 89 -5.62 9.69 -9.07
C PHE A 89 -4.27 10.39 -9.20
N ARG A 90 -4.18 11.52 -9.92
CA ARG A 90 -2.94 12.32 -10.00
C ARG A 90 -2.55 12.90 -8.63
N VAL A 91 -3.50 13.36 -7.82
CA VAL A 91 -3.23 13.82 -6.46
C VAL A 91 -2.73 12.66 -5.58
N GLN A 92 -3.37 11.49 -5.63
CA GLN A 92 -2.95 10.31 -4.89
C GLN A 92 -1.55 9.84 -5.31
N LEU A 93 -1.28 9.82 -6.61
CA LEU A 93 0.02 9.48 -7.18
C LEU A 93 1.10 10.43 -6.66
N ASN A 94 0.86 11.74 -6.75
CA ASN A 94 1.80 12.75 -6.26
C ASN A 94 2.06 12.63 -4.76
N ARG A 95 1.05 12.30 -3.94
CA ARG A 95 1.25 12.03 -2.51
C ARG A 95 2.17 10.83 -2.30
N ARG A 96 1.89 9.70 -2.97
CA ARG A 96 2.73 8.49 -2.87
C ARG A 96 4.17 8.73 -3.31
N LEU A 97 4.39 9.58 -4.33
CA LEU A 97 5.73 9.96 -4.77
C LEU A 97 6.42 10.93 -3.79
N LYS A 98 5.72 11.95 -3.29
CA LYS A 98 6.31 13.02 -2.46
C LYS A 98 6.72 12.55 -1.07
N TYR A 99 5.93 11.68 -0.43
CA TYR A 99 6.22 11.22 0.93
C TYR A 99 7.17 10.01 0.99
N LYS A 100 7.59 9.46 -0.16
CA LYS A 100 8.41 8.24 -0.21
C LYS A 100 9.76 8.39 -0.95
N PHE A 101 9.95 9.46 -1.73
CA PHE A 101 11.21 9.72 -2.47
C PHE A 101 11.89 11.06 -2.11
N ALA A 102 11.47 11.73 -1.04
CA ALA A 102 12.12 12.91 -0.46
C ALA A 102 12.70 12.54 0.91
#